data_AF-A0A916GC91-F1
#
_entry.id   AF-A0A916GC91-F1
#
_cell.length_a   1.000
_cell.length_b   1.000
_cell.length_c   1.000
_cell.angle_alpha   90.00
_cell.angle_beta   90.00
_cell.angle_gamma   90.00
#
_symmetry.space_group_name_H-M   'P 1'
#
loop_
_entity.id
_entity.type
_entity.pdbx_description
1 polymer ?
#
loop_
_entity_poly.entity_id
_entity_poly.type
_entity_poly.pdbx_seq_one_letter_code
_entity_poly.pdbx_strand_id
1 'polypeptide(L)'
;MRKYQSWTAKAQTWDYIENRYIDDWQGKHERILSLVQHIKNSDYKDRLFGSTSMDKLVISIYDPIDYRKEALHITFDLWSRKWHFEYISMPFQEPEFIRTYDEERGIEKFDNFIKMIKW
;
A
#
# COMPACT_ATOMS: atom_id res chain seq x y z
N MET A 1 29.15 -1.21 9.90
CA MET A 1 27.75 -0.79 9.66
C MET A 1 27.54 -0.62 8.16
N ARG A 2 26.54 -1.27 7.55
CA ARG A 2 26.12 -0.94 6.18
C ARG A 2 25.51 0.47 6.20
N LYS A 3 25.98 1.36 5.33
CA LYS A 3 25.38 2.68 5.16
C LYS A 3 24.03 2.50 4.47
N TYR A 4 22.96 2.98 5.09
CA TYR A 4 21.63 2.94 4.47
C TYR A 4 21.61 3.81 3.22
N GLN A 5 21.11 3.26 2.12
CA GLN A 5 20.79 3.99 0.91
C GLN A 5 19.28 3.88 0.71
N SER A 6 18.60 5.03 0.80
CA SER A 6 17.15 5.12 0.66
C SER A 6 16.71 4.64 -0.72
N TRP A 7 15.64 3.86 -0.77
CA TRP A 7 15.02 3.49 -2.04
C TRP A 7 13.74 4.30 -2.20
N THR A 8 13.94 5.57 -2.54
CA THR A 8 12.83 6.52 -2.62
C THR A 8 12.18 6.57 -4.00
N ALA A 9 10.88 6.81 -4.00
CA ALA A 9 10.12 7.26 -5.16
C ALA A 9 9.23 8.43 -4.74
N LYS A 10 8.99 9.37 -5.66
CA LYS A 10 8.02 10.44 -5.42
C LYS A 10 6.63 9.81 -5.29
N ALA A 11 5.83 10.29 -4.33
CA ALA A 11 4.44 9.90 -4.23
C ALA A 11 3.68 10.25 -5.52
N GLN A 12 2.72 9.41 -5.86
CA GLN A 12 1.80 9.61 -6.97
C GLN A 12 0.46 10.07 -6.42
N THR A 13 -0.26 10.90 -7.18
CA THR A 13 -1.62 11.29 -6.83
C THR A 13 -2.53 10.06 -6.81
N TRP A 14 -3.52 10.02 -5.91
CA TRP A 14 -4.49 8.92 -5.87
C TRP A 14 -5.23 8.71 -7.19
N ASP A 15 -5.53 9.79 -7.94
CA ASP A 15 -6.13 9.69 -9.29
C ASP A 15 -5.23 8.95 -10.28
N TYR A 16 -3.93 9.24 -10.27
CA TYR A 16 -2.96 8.54 -11.11
C TYR A 16 -2.90 7.04 -10.77
N ILE A 17 -2.88 6.69 -9.48
CA ILE A 17 -2.82 5.29 -9.03
C ILE A 17 -4.11 4.56 -9.41
N GLU A 18 -5.27 5.19 -9.20
CA GLU A 18 -6.57 4.64 -9.58
C GLU A 18 -6.62 4.33 -11.08
N ASN A 19 -6.31 5.32 -11.93
CA ASN A 19 -6.29 5.16 -13.38
C ASN A 19 -5.32 4.07 -13.82
N ARG A 20 -4.16 3.97 -13.16
CA ARG A 20 -3.18 2.91 -13.47
C ARG A 20 -3.73 1.51 -13.22
N TYR A 21 -4.52 1.30 -12.16
CA TYR A 21 -5.18 0.00 -11.94
C TYR A 21 -6.34 -0.28 -12.90
N ILE A 22 -6.99 0.76 -13.43
CA ILE A 22 -8.02 0.62 -14.46
C ILE A 22 -7.38 0.25 -15.81
N ASP A 23 -6.39 1.03 -16.24
CA ASP A 23 -5.83 1.00 -17.60
C ASP A 23 -4.84 -0.17 -17.80
N ASP A 24 -3.85 -0.32 -16.91
CA ASP A 24 -2.76 -1.28 -17.12
C ASP A 24 -3.22 -2.73 -16.91
N TRP A 25 -4.26 -2.92 -16.09
CA TRP A 25 -4.67 -4.24 -15.62
C TRP A 25 -6.03 -4.69 -16.14
N GLN A 26 -6.67 -3.90 -17.01
CA GLN A 26 -8.00 -4.19 -17.56
C GLN A 26 -9.03 -4.49 -16.44
N GLY A 27 -8.91 -3.81 -15.30
CA GLY A 27 -9.73 -4.07 -14.13
C GLY A 27 -9.43 -5.36 -13.35
N LYS A 28 -8.45 -6.20 -13.72
CA LYS A 28 -8.20 -7.49 -13.01
C LYS A 28 -7.85 -7.34 -11.53
N HIS A 29 -7.35 -6.18 -11.11
CA HIS A 29 -7.03 -5.88 -9.72
C HIS A 29 -8.15 -5.07 -9.03
N GLU A 30 -9.42 -5.43 -9.25
CA GLU A 30 -10.60 -4.75 -8.70
C GLU A 30 -10.50 -4.49 -7.18
N ARG A 31 -9.87 -5.40 -6.45
CA ARG A 31 -9.71 -5.28 -4.99
C ARG A 31 -8.76 -4.17 -4.60
N ILE A 32 -7.59 -4.10 -5.23
CA ILE A 32 -6.67 -2.99 -4.98
C ILE A 32 -7.28 -1.67 -5.48
N LEU A 33 -7.97 -1.68 -6.61
CA LEU A 33 -8.72 -0.52 -7.10
C LEU A 33 -9.75 -0.02 -6.05
N SER A 34 -10.52 -0.94 -5.47
CA SER A 34 -11.50 -0.62 -4.42
C SER A 34 -10.82 -0.01 -3.18
N LEU A 35 -9.64 -0.52 -2.80
CA LEU A 35 -8.85 0.05 -1.71
C LEU A 35 -8.35 1.46 -2.03
N VAL A 36 -7.85 1.69 -3.24
CA VAL A 36 -7.41 3.03 -3.70
C VAL A 36 -8.58 4.00 -3.68
N GLN A 37 -9.75 3.59 -4.18
CA GLN A 37 -10.98 4.39 -4.14
C GLN A 37 -11.42 4.68 -2.70
N HIS A 38 -11.32 3.71 -1.79
CA HIS A 38 -11.60 3.92 -0.37
C HIS A 38 -10.68 4.98 0.25
N ILE A 39 -9.38 4.91 -0.01
CA ILE A 39 -8.41 5.91 0.47
C ILE A 39 -8.73 7.29 -0.12
N LYS A 40 -8.97 7.37 -1.43
CA LYS A 40 -9.28 8.62 -2.13
C LYS A 40 -10.56 9.29 -1.64
N ASN A 41 -11.55 8.51 -1.20
CA ASN A 41 -12.85 8.99 -0.73
C ASN A 41 -12.95 9.14 0.80
N SER A 42 -11.85 8.94 1.53
CA SER A 42 -11.77 9.11 2.99
C SER A 42 -10.86 10.29 3.37
N ASP A 43 -10.74 10.54 4.67
CA ASP A 43 -9.80 11.50 5.25
C ASP A 43 -8.33 11.07 5.10
N TYR A 44 -8.08 9.81 4.75
CA TYR A 44 -6.74 9.30 4.47
C TYR A 44 -6.09 9.93 3.25
N LYS A 45 -6.87 10.39 2.25
CA LYS A 45 -6.33 10.93 1.00
C LYS A 45 -5.32 12.08 1.22
N ASP A 46 -5.51 12.85 2.28
CA ASP A 46 -4.73 14.05 2.61
C ASP A 46 -3.54 13.73 3.54
N ARG A 47 -3.51 12.53 4.12
CA ARG A 47 -2.51 12.09 5.12
C ARG A 47 -1.59 10.99 4.62
N LEU A 48 -2.09 10.16 3.71
CA LEU A 48 -1.38 9.04 3.13
C LEU A 48 -0.88 9.40 1.74
N PHE A 49 0.32 8.93 1.44
CA PHE A 49 0.97 9.01 0.15
C PHE A 49 1.07 7.61 -0.44
N GLY A 50 0.72 7.50 -1.73
CA GLY A 50 0.73 6.24 -2.45
C GLY A 50 1.78 6.21 -3.56
N SER A 51 2.25 5.01 -3.86
CA SER A 51 2.93 4.69 -5.11
C SER A 51 2.50 3.29 -5.54
N THR A 52 2.54 3.00 -6.84
CA THR A 52 2.29 1.66 -7.35
C THR A 52 3.46 1.15 -8.20
N SER A 53 3.73 -0.14 -8.08
CA SER A 53 4.72 -0.85 -8.89
C SER A 53 4.15 -2.21 -9.28
N MET A 54 3.86 -2.38 -10.57
CA MET A 54 3.14 -3.54 -11.10
C MET A 54 1.78 -3.73 -10.40
N ASP A 55 1.61 -4.85 -9.70
CA ASP A 55 0.40 -5.23 -8.95
C ASP A 55 0.42 -4.74 -7.50
N LYS A 56 1.54 -4.17 -7.04
CA LYS A 56 1.74 -3.76 -5.65
C LYS A 56 1.36 -2.29 -5.44
N LEU A 57 0.57 -2.05 -4.38
CA LEU A 57 0.33 -0.73 -3.82
C LEU A 57 1.25 -0.52 -2.63
N VAL A 58 1.96 0.61 -2.59
CA VAL A 58 2.78 1.02 -1.45
C VAL A 58 2.23 2.31 -0.87
N ILE A 59 2.07 2.34 0.45
CA ILE A 59 1.50 3.45 1.20
C ILE A 59 2.48 3.89 2.29
N SER A 60 2.65 5.19 2.46
CA SER A 60 3.43 5.81 3.54
C SER A 60 2.80 7.12 3.99
N ILE A 61 3.31 7.71 5.08
CA ILE A 61 2.97 9.07 5.54
C ILE A 61 3.99 10.12 5.07
N TYR A 62 4.96 9.74 4.24
CA TYR A 62 5.99 10.64 3.71
C TYR A 62 5.95 10.73 2.18
N ASP A 63 6.25 11.92 1.66
CA ASP A 63 6.63 12.16 0.26
C ASP A 63 8.01 12.84 0.25
N PRO A 64 9.06 12.23 -0.34
CA PRO A 64 9.06 10.97 -1.10
C PRO A 64 8.89 9.72 -0.22
N ILE A 65 8.26 8.69 -0.80
CA ILE A 65 8.05 7.38 -0.18
C ILE A 65 9.36 6.59 -0.22
N ASP A 66 9.79 6.03 0.90
CA ASP A 66 10.91 5.09 0.95
C ASP A 66 10.39 3.65 1.05
N TYR A 67 10.60 2.83 0.02
CA TYR A 67 10.05 1.47 -0.04
C TYR A 67 10.55 0.54 1.08
N ARG A 68 11.61 0.92 1.81
CA ARG A 68 12.23 0.10 2.87
C ARG A 68 12.08 0.70 4.26
N LYS A 69 11.27 1.74 4.42
CA LYS A 69 11.08 2.40 5.72
C LYS A 69 9.73 3.08 5.81
N GLU A 70 9.03 2.82 6.92
CA GLU A 70 7.70 3.37 7.21
C GLU A 70 6.78 3.24 5.98
N ALA A 71 6.76 2.05 5.39
CA ALA A 71 6.04 1.75 4.17
C ALA A 71 5.22 0.47 4.33
N LEU A 72 3.93 0.58 4.01
CA LEU A 72 3.00 -0.54 3.93
C LEU A 72 2.87 -0.98 2.47
N HIS A 73 3.29 -2.20 2.20
CA HIS A 73 3.19 -2.87 0.91
C HIS A 73 1.94 -3.76 0.93
N ILE A 74 1.11 -3.59 -0.09
CA ILE A 74 -0.15 -4.32 -0.23
C ILE A 74 -0.19 -4.96 -1.61
N THR A 75 -0.42 -6.26 -1.64
CA THR A 75 -0.75 -7.01 -2.86
C THR A 75 -2.04 -7.80 -2.63
N PHE A 76 -2.65 -8.21 -3.75
CA PHE A 76 -3.81 -9.10 -3.73
C PHE A 76 -3.56 -10.25 -4.69
N ASP A 77 -3.53 -11.46 -4.14
CA ASP A 77 -3.34 -12.69 -4.89
C ASP A 77 -4.68 -13.12 -5.51
N LEU A 78 -4.75 -13.08 -6.85
CA LEU A 78 -5.96 -13.36 -7.61
C LEU A 78 -6.39 -14.84 -7.56
N TRP A 79 -5.45 -15.76 -7.32
CA TRP A 79 -5.72 -17.20 -7.34
C TRP A 79 -6.31 -17.68 -6.03
N SER A 80 -5.67 -17.30 -4.93
CA SER A 80 -6.07 -17.63 -3.57
C SER A 80 -7.11 -16.66 -3.01
N ARG A 81 -7.35 -15.53 -3.70
CA ARG A 81 -8.26 -14.46 -3.29
C ARG A 81 -7.91 -13.91 -1.90
N LYS A 82 -6.61 -13.64 -1.69
CA LYS A 82 -6.09 -13.16 -0.41
C LYS A 82 -5.32 -11.88 -0.56
N TRP A 83 -5.51 -11.02 0.43
CA TRP A 83 -4.68 -9.86 0.67
C TRP A 83 -3.36 -10.27 1.30
N HIS A 84 -2.29 -9.56 0.96
CA HIS A 84 -1.01 -9.65 1.64
C HIS A 84 -0.55 -8.25 2.03
N PHE A 85 -0.38 -8.05 3.33
CA PHE A 85 0.00 -6.78 3.94
C PHE A 85 1.36 -6.96 4.58
N GLU A 86 2.31 -6.14 4.18
CA GLU A 86 3.70 -6.16 4.65
C GLU A 86 4.12 -4.74 5.04
N TYR A 87 4.39 -4.51 6.33
CA TYR A 87 4.82 -3.22 6.82
C TYR A 87 6.28 -3.27 7.28
N ILE A 88 7.07 -2.36 6.72
CA ILE A 88 8.49 -2.19 7.03
C ILE A 88 8.63 -0.90 7.81
N SER A 89 8.91 -0.97 9.11
CA SER A 89 9.14 0.23 9.95
C SER A 89 10.56 0.76 9.83
N MET A 90 11.56 -0.11 9.69
CA MET A 90 12.97 0.27 9.61
C MET A 90 13.73 -0.49 8.51
N PRO A 91 14.74 0.16 7.88
CA PRO A 91 15.58 -0.49 6.90
C PRO A 91 16.35 -1.69 7.43
N PHE A 92 16.57 -2.68 6.55
CA PHE A 92 17.37 -3.88 6.81
C PHE A 92 16.87 -4.75 7.97
N GLN A 93 15.65 -4.50 8.45
CA GLN A 93 14.95 -5.37 9.38
C GLN A 93 13.90 -6.19 8.62
N GLU A 94 13.52 -7.32 9.20
CA GLU A 94 12.34 -8.02 8.73
C GLU A 94 11.10 -7.12 8.91
N PRO A 95 10.10 -7.24 8.03
CA PRO A 95 8.88 -6.47 8.18
C PRO A 95 8.26 -6.72 9.57
N GLU A 96 7.93 -5.64 10.27
CA GLU A 96 7.36 -5.69 11.62
C GLU A 96 5.97 -6.33 11.62
N PHE A 97 5.28 -6.25 10.49
CA PHE A 97 3.97 -6.83 10.31
C PHE A 97 3.86 -7.47 8.93
N ILE A 98 3.57 -8.77 8.93
CA ILE A 98 3.21 -9.54 7.73
C ILE A 98 1.93 -10.28 8.05
N ARG A 99 0.84 -9.96 7.34
CA ARG A 99 -0.44 -10.63 7.51
C ARG A 99 -1.11 -10.88 6.18
N THR A 100 -1.85 -11.98 6.13
CA THR A 100 -2.74 -12.30 5.03
C THR A 100 -4.18 -12.28 5.50
N TYR A 101 -5.08 -11.84 4.63
CA TYR A 101 -6.49 -11.72 4.93
C TYR A 101 -7.33 -12.24 3.78
N ASP A 102 -8.50 -12.77 4.09
CA ASP A 102 -9.48 -13.11 3.07
C ASP A 102 -9.99 -11.83 2.39
N GLU A 103 -10.35 -11.96 1.12
CA GLU A 103 -10.75 -10.88 0.23
C GLU A 103 -11.74 -9.87 0.84
N GLU A 104 -12.77 -10.37 1.52
CA GLU A 104 -13.86 -9.55 2.06
C GLU A 104 -13.41 -8.62 3.19
N ARG A 105 -12.27 -8.90 3.82
CA ARG A 105 -11.79 -8.18 5.02
C ARG A 105 -10.71 -7.15 4.73
N GLY A 106 -10.24 -7.04 3.49
CA GLY A 106 -9.07 -6.21 3.16
C GLY A 106 -9.19 -4.76 3.61
N ILE A 107 -10.30 -4.09 3.28
CA ILE A 107 -10.54 -2.69 3.63
C ILE A 107 -10.70 -2.51 5.15
N GLU A 108 -11.47 -3.38 5.82
CA GLU A 108 -11.61 -3.39 7.28
C GLU A 108 -10.24 -3.53 7.97
N LYS A 109 -9.38 -4.41 7.45
CA LYS A 109 -8.05 -4.66 8.00
C LYS A 109 -7.08 -3.53 7.71
N PHE A 110 -7.18 -2.90 6.55
CA PHE A 110 -6.48 -1.65 6.25
C PHE A 110 -6.82 -0.56 7.25
N ASP A 111 -8.10 -0.25 7.46
CA ASP A 111 -8.52 0.80 8.40
C ASP A 111 -8.02 0.53 9.81
N ASN A 112 -8.16 -0.71 10.27
CA ASN A 112 -7.68 -1.11 11.60
C ASN A 112 -6.16 -0.98 11.71
N PHE A 113 -5.42 -1.33 10.65
CA PHE A 113 -3.97 -1.23 10.63
C PHE A 113 -3.51 0.24 10.68
N ILE A 114 -4.07 1.11 9.82
CA ILE A 114 -3.76 2.56 9.81
C ILE A 114 -4.03 3.19 11.19
N LYS A 115 -5.17 2.88 11.82
CA LYS A 115 -5.49 3.33 13.18
C LYS A 115 -4.49 2.82 14.22
N MET A 116 -4.11 1.55 14.14
CA MET A 116 -3.18 0.91 15.08
C MET A 116 -1.80 1.59 15.06
N ILE A 117 -1.29 1.91 13.86
CA ILE A 117 0.03 2.55 13.70
C ILE A 117 -0.04 4.09 13.72
N LYS A 118 -1.24 4.64 13.93
CA LYS A 118 -1.52 6.09 14.03
C LYS A 118 -1.11 6.89 12.79
N TRP A 119 -1.31 6.29 11.62
CA TRP A 119 -1.15 6.96 10.34
C TRP A 119 -2.38 7.81 9.97
#